data_AF-A0A974BWW2-F1
#
_entry.id   AF-A0A974BWW2-F1
#
_cell.length_a   1.000
_cell.length_b   1.000
_cell.length_c   1.000
_cell.angle_alpha   90.00
_cell.angle_beta   90.00
_cell.angle_gamma   90.00
#
_symmetry.space_group_name_H-M   'P 1'
#
loop_
_entity.id
_entity.type
_entity.pdbx_description
1 polymer ?
#
loop_
_entity_poly.entity_id
_entity_poly.type
_entity_poly.pdbx_seq_one_letter_code
_entity_poly.pdbx_strand_id
1 'polypeptide(L)'
;NQPIQLVHTDESGQLQLNESAVQTCFLDGEISDYPLCLICVIGEKRRGKSFLMNYILRALSCQENGHPLSLGEDDDPLSGFEWRHGDSSTTKGIWIWSKPFIIERNKEKMAVFVLDTEGSLDIRSPRDICLKLSALSMILSSYLIFNVNSNLKTTEMDYLEMYLDVAQYIGRSFDLLALQHLDILIRDWQDFKNCGKEDARAYIFQETEKLLNGSSYRLVSETLRGPLADCSLLPNPGRGLLVDSQGKLSDMEEDFRNLLTTYIFTLVGDIWLHKKTNRQRENVTCAQLVKILKRVVNVLQSAPYSFASPLQVSI
;
A
#
# COMPACT_ATOMS: atom_id res chain seq x y z
N ASN A 1 2.42 -16.23 -12.90
CA ASN A 1 2.66 -14.89 -12.33
C ASN A 1 3.43 -15.05 -11.03
N GLN A 2 4.34 -14.13 -10.72
CA GLN A 2 5.20 -14.23 -9.54
C GLN A 2 5.58 -12.83 -9.04
N PRO A 3 6.01 -12.66 -7.79
CA PRO A 3 6.51 -11.38 -7.33
C PRO A 3 7.89 -11.11 -7.95
N ILE A 4 8.10 -9.91 -8.47
CA ILE A 4 9.39 -9.45 -9.01
C ILE A 4 9.78 -8.18 -8.28
N GLN A 5 11.05 -8.06 -7.88
CA GLN A 5 11.54 -6.88 -7.22
C GLN A 5 11.61 -5.72 -8.23
N LEU A 6 10.82 -4.68 -8.00
CA LEU A 6 10.75 -3.47 -8.84
C LEU A 6 11.82 -2.46 -8.42
N VAL A 7 11.92 -2.19 -7.12
CA VAL A 7 12.90 -1.26 -6.54
C VAL A 7 13.66 -2.01 -5.45
N HIS A 8 14.97 -1.87 -5.42
CA HIS A 8 15.84 -2.47 -4.42
C HIS A 8 16.88 -1.47 -3.94
N THR A 9 17.70 -1.85 -2.96
CA THR A 9 18.89 -1.09 -2.57
C THR A 9 20.12 -1.88 -2.96
N ASP A 10 21.11 -1.22 -3.55
CA ASP A 10 22.42 -1.84 -3.79
C ASP A 10 23.25 -1.93 -2.50
N GLU A 11 24.48 -2.46 -2.62
CA GLU A 11 25.42 -2.63 -1.50
C GLU A 11 25.81 -1.31 -0.82
N SER A 12 25.68 -0.19 -1.52
CA SER A 12 25.94 1.16 -1.00
C SER A 12 24.70 1.79 -0.33
N GLY A 13 23.57 1.09 -0.32
CA GLY A 13 22.31 1.57 0.23
C GLY A 13 21.54 2.52 -0.70
N GLN A 14 21.96 2.65 -1.96
CA GLN A 14 21.29 3.49 -2.95
C GLN A 14 20.13 2.76 -3.59
N LEU A 15 19.00 3.45 -3.78
CA LEU A 15 17.81 2.87 -4.41
C LEU A 15 18.07 2.59 -5.89
N GLN A 16 17.76 1.41 -6.39
CA GLN A 16 17.94 1.02 -7.78
C GLN A 16 16.61 0.52 -8.34
N LEU A 17 16.33 0.91 -9.59
CA LEU A 17 15.18 0.43 -10.34
C LEU A 17 15.56 -0.82 -11.13
N ASN A 18 14.77 -1.88 -11.02
CA ASN A 18 14.96 -3.07 -11.83
C ASN A 18 14.37 -2.85 -13.24
N GLU A 19 15.23 -2.48 -14.17
CA GLU A 19 14.86 -2.22 -15.57
C GLU A 19 14.20 -3.41 -16.26
N SER A 20 14.63 -4.63 -15.94
CA SER A 20 14.01 -5.86 -16.48
C SER A 20 12.58 -6.04 -15.95
N ALA A 21 12.35 -5.76 -14.67
CA ALA A 21 11.01 -5.81 -14.08
C ALA A 21 10.11 -4.75 -14.70
N VAL A 22 10.63 -3.54 -14.91
CA VAL A 22 9.92 -2.44 -15.57
C VAL A 22 9.47 -2.83 -16.97
N GLN A 23 10.38 -3.37 -17.78
CA GLN A 23 10.08 -3.81 -19.13
C GLN A 23 9.00 -4.90 -19.13
N THR A 24 9.13 -5.89 -18.25
CA THR A 24 8.22 -7.03 -18.16
C THR A 24 6.83 -6.65 -17.69
N CYS A 25 6.73 -5.77 -16.69
CA CYS A 25 5.45 -5.47 -16.03
C CYS A 25 4.65 -4.39 -16.75
N PHE A 26 5.32 -3.35 -17.29
CA PHE A 26 4.65 -2.13 -17.76
C PHE A 26 4.72 -1.91 -19.27
N LEU A 27 5.66 -2.54 -19.97
CA LEU A 27 5.97 -2.22 -21.37
C LEU A 27 5.75 -3.40 -22.33
N ASP A 28 5.00 -4.41 -21.91
CA ASP A 28 4.69 -5.57 -22.74
C ASP A 28 3.44 -5.32 -23.62
N GLY A 29 3.65 -5.26 -24.94
CA GLY A 29 2.57 -5.12 -25.92
C GLY A 29 1.67 -3.91 -25.67
N GLU A 30 0.35 -4.12 -25.73
CA GLU A 30 -0.67 -3.06 -25.56
C GLU A 30 -0.77 -2.52 -24.12
N ILE A 31 -0.21 -3.23 -23.13
CA ILE A 31 -0.28 -2.81 -21.71
C ILE A 31 0.36 -1.44 -21.52
N SER A 32 1.38 -1.09 -22.34
CA SER A 32 2.09 0.18 -22.26
C SER A 32 1.17 1.40 -22.39
N ASP A 33 0.07 1.26 -23.13
CA ASP A 33 -0.86 2.35 -23.43
C ASP A 33 -2.06 2.38 -22.49
N TYR A 34 -2.24 1.34 -21.66
CA TYR A 34 -3.38 1.29 -20.75
C TYR A 34 -3.19 2.29 -19.60
N PRO A 35 -4.28 3.00 -19.18
CA PRO A 35 -4.30 3.64 -17.89
C PRO A 35 -4.11 2.58 -16.81
N LEU A 36 -3.56 2.96 -15.65
CA LEU A 36 -3.26 2.00 -14.61
C LEU A 36 -3.76 2.39 -13.22
N CYS A 37 -3.93 1.38 -12.38
CA CYS A 37 -4.16 1.49 -10.96
C CYS A 37 -3.02 0.76 -10.23
N LEU A 38 -2.49 1.36 -9.17
CA LEU A 38 -1.45 0.73 -8.33
C LEU A 38 -1.96 0.66 -6.89
N ILE A 39 -2.18 -0.57 -6.43
CA ILE A 39 -2.48 -0.89 -5.05
C ILE A 39 -1.15 -1.11 -4.33
N CYS A 40 -0.80 -0.21 -3.41
CA CYS A 40 0.41 -0.34 -2.60
C CYS A 40 0.03 -0.54 -1.14
N VAL A 41 0.74 -1.42 -0.43
CA VAL A 41 0.56 -1.57 1.03
C VAL A 41 1.83 -1.17 1.76
N ILE A 42 1.77 -0.11 2.56
CA ILE A 42 2.86 0.34 3.42
C ILE A 42 2.54 0.07 4.90
N GLY A 43 3.54 0.10 5.77
CA GLY A 43 3.38 -0.09 7.22
C GLY A 43 4.45 -1.00 7.83
N GLU A 44 4.30 -1.29 9.12
CA GLU A 44 5.31 -2.01 9.92
C GLU A 44 5.67 -3.39 9.33
N LYS A 45 6.91 -3.85 9.57
CA LYS A 45 7.34 -5.21 9.22
C LYS A 45 6.48 -6.22 9.98
N ARG A 46 6.19 -7.37 9.35
CA ARG A 46 5.48 -8.51 9.98
C ARG A 46 4.06 -8.24 10.46
N ARG A 47 3.37 -7.27 9.87
CA ARG A 47 1.94 -7.00 10.16
C ARG A 47 0.98 -7.51 9.09
N GLY A 48 1.35 -8.60 8.40
CA GLY A 48 0.46 -9.29 7.45
C GLY A 48 0.15 -8.52 6.16
N LYS A 49 1.08 -7.69 5.66
CA LYS A 49 0.91 -6.97 4.38
C LYS A 49 0.80 -7.93 3.19
N SER A 50 1.78 -8.80 3.00
CA SER A 50 1.83 -9.78 1.91
C SER A 50 0.66 -10.77 1.99
N PHE A 51 0.24 -11.14 3.20
CA PHE A 51 -0.98 -11.93 3.45
C PHE A 51 -2.23 -11.23 2.90
N LEU A 52 -2.43 -9.95 3.22
CA LEU A 52 -3.55 -9.16 2.69
C LEU A 52 -3.50 -9.08 1.16
N MET A 53 -2.33 -8.77 0.61
CA MET A 53 -2.15 -8.66 -0.85
C MET A 53 -2.47 -9.95 -1.58
N ASN A 54 -2.14 -11.12 -1.03
CA ASN A 54 -2.44 -12.39 -1.69
C ASN A 54 -3.94 -12.65 -1.81
N TYR A 55 -4.75 -12.19 -0.86
CA TYR A 55 -6.21 -12.24 -1.01
C TYR A 55 -6.75 -11.21 -2.00
N ILE A 56 -6.15 -10.01 -2.08
CA ILE A 56 -6.44 -9.03 -3.13
C ILE A 56 -6.16 -9.64 -4.51
N LEU A 57 -5.05 -10.39 -4.67
CA LEU A 57 -4.74 -11.08 -5.93
C LEU A 57 -5.83 -12.09 -6.34
N ARG A 58 -6.39 -12.86 -5.38
CA ARG A 58 -7.49 -13.79 -5.65
C ARG A 58 -8.73 -13.05 -6.17
N ALA A 59 -9.16 -12.00 -5.46
CA ALA A 59 -10.33 -11.22 -5.84
C ALA A 59 -10.15 -10.49 -7.18
N LEU A 60 -8.98 -9.90 -7.44
CA LEU A 60 -8.66 -9.28 -8.73
C LEU A 60 -8.68 -10.30 -9.88
N SER A 61 -8.24 -11.54 -9.63
CA SER A 61 -8.32 -12.60 -10.62
C SER A 61 -9.76 -12.97 -10.96
N CYS A 62 -10.67 -13.03 -9.96
CA CYS A 62 -12.10 -13.18 -10.23
C CYS A 62 -12.63 -12.04 -11.09
N GLN A 63 -12.27 -10.79 -10.77
CA GLN A 63 -12.73 -9.62 -11.50
C GLN A 63 -12.24 -9.57 -12.95
N GLU A 64 -10.97 -9.87 -13.21
CA GLU A 64 -10.41 -9.96 -14.56
C GLU A 64 -11.12 -11.01 -15.42
N ASN A 65 -11.50 -12.14 -14.82
CA ASN A 65 -12.20 -13.22 -15.51
C ASN A 65 -13.72 -13.03 -15.58
N GLY A 66 -14.27 -11.93 -15.05
CA GLY A 66 -15.71 -11.66 -15.04
C GLY A 66 -16.52 -12.58 -14.11
N HIS A 67 -15.86 -13.19 -13.13
CA HIS A 67 -16.50 -14.04 -12.12
C HIS A 67 -16.94 -13.19 -10.90
N PRO A 68 -17.94 -13.65 -10.11
CA PRO A 68 -18.20 -13.09 -8.79
C PRO A 68 -16.93 -13.05 -7.96
N LEU A 69 -16.73 -11.98 -7.18
CA LEU A 69 -15.57 -11.87 -6.30
C LEU A 69 -15.57 -13.03 -5.30
N SER A 70 -14.38 -13.61 -5.11
CA SER A 70 -14.14 -14.68 -4.16
C SER A 70 -12.76 -14.54 -3.56
N LEU A 71 -12.61 -14.99 -2.31
CA LEU A 71 -11.31 -15.13 -1.66
C LEU A 71 -10.74 -16.55 -1.80
N GLY A 72 -11.34 -17.41 -2.62
CA GLY A 72 -10.99 -18.84 -2.78
C GLY A 72 -11.83 -19.76 -1.89
N GLU A 73 -11.63 -21.07 -2.02
CA GLU A 73 -12.30 -22.04 -1.16
C GLU A 73 -11.69 -22.03 0.26
N ASP A 74 -12.46 -22.54 1.23
CA ASP A 74 -12.09 -22.44 2.65
C ASP A 74 -10.70 -23.04 2.93
N ASP A 75 -10.37 -24.16 2.29
CA ASP A 75 -9.13 -24.91 2.50
C ASP A 75 -8.01 -24.64 1.49
N ASP A 76 -8.22 -23.70 0.55
CA ASP A 76 -7.22 -23.38 -0.48
C ASP A 76 -6.00 -22.64 0.09
N PRO A 77 -4.77 -23.18 -0.06
CA PRO A 77 -3.54 -22.52 0.38
C PRO A 77 -3.31 -21.15 -0.26
N LEU A 78 -2.90 -20.17 0.55
CA LEU A 78 -2.63 -18.81 0.08
C LEU A 78 -1.27 -18.70 -0.61
N SER A 79 -1.31 -18.46 -1.92
CA SER A 79 -0.14 -18.26 -2.77
C SER A 79 -0.04 -16.81 -3.27
N GLY A 80 1.18 -16.36 -3.60
CA GLY A 80 1.40 -15.04 -4.20
C GLY A 80 2.75 -14.46 -3.79
N PHE A 81 2.74 -13.26 -3.24
CA PHE A 81 3.89 -12.69 -2.52
C PHE A 81 4.30 -13.62 -1.39
N GLU A 82 5.61 -13.75 -1.16
CA GLU A 82 6.12 -14.58 -0.08
C GLU A 82 5.71 -14.00 1.27
N TRP A 83 5.08 -14.84 2.10
CA TRP A 83 4.65 -14.47 3.43
C TRP A 83 4.96 -15.65 4.36
N ARG A 84 5.56 -15.37 5.52
CA ARG A 84 5.91 -16.38 6.52
C ARG A 84 5.72 -15.82 7.92
N HIS A 85 5.34 -16.68 8.86
CA HIS A 85 5.43 -16.40 10.29
C HIS A 85 6.89 -16.58 10.74
N GLY A 86 7.45 -15.62 11.48
CA GLY A 86 8.81 -15.73 12.05
C GLY A 86 9.68 -14.46 11.98
N ASP A 87 10.90 -14.59 12.52
CA ASP A 87 11.79 -13.47 12.86
C ASP A 87 12.78 -13.00 11.78
N SER A 88 12.67 -13.49 10.54
CA SER A 88 13.44 -13.00 9.39
C SER A 88 12.56 -12.12 8.50
N SER A 89 12.97 -10.88 8.20
CA SER A 89 12.24 -10.03 7.26
C SER A 89 12.44 -10.53 5.82
N THR A 90 11.36 -10.89 5.14
CA THR A 90 11.42 -11.44 3.77
C THR A 90 11.51 -10.36 2.70
N THR A 91 10.70 -9.30 2.81
CA THR A 91 10.57 -8.25 1.77
C THR A 91 11.57 -7.11 1.96
N LYS A 92 12.50 -6.94 1.01
CA LYS A 92 13.39 -5.77 0.90
C LYS A 92 13.07 -4.97 -0.36
N GLY A 93 13.01 -3.64 -0.27
CA GLY A 93 12.61 -2.78 -1.40
C GLY A 93 11.11 -2.82 -1.72
N ILE A 94 10.75 -2.58 -2.99
CA ILE A 94 9.36 -2.65 -3.49
C ILE A 94 9.27 -3.80 -4.50
N TRP A 95 8.29 -4.67 -4.30
CA TRP A 95 8.00 -5.82 -5.14
C TRP A 95 6.68 -5.59 -5.86
N ILE A 96 6.58 -6.08 -7.09
CA ILE A 96 5.38 -5.97 -7.92
C ILE A 96 4.95 -7.37 -8.37
N TRP A 97 3.65 -7.60 -8.49
CA TRP A 97 3.15 -8.80 -9.15
C TRP A 97 3.42 -8.72 -10.64
N SER A 98 4.13 -9.71 -11.20
CA SER A 98 4.75 -9.63 -12.53
C SER A 98 3.81 -9.32 -13.69
N LYS A 99 2.54 -9.71 -13.56
CA LYS A 99 1.52 -9.53 -14.59
C LYS A 99 0.38 -8.70 -13.99
N PRO A 100 0.02 -7.55 -14.58
CA PRO A 100 -1.14 -6.80 -14.13
C PRO A 100 -2.43 -7.56 -14.40
N PHE A 101 -3.46 -7.25 -13.64
CA PHE A 101 -4.83 -7.67 -13.95
C PHE A 101 -5.44 -6.65 -14.91
N ILE A 102 -5.99 -7.12 -16.03
CA ILE A 102 -6.62 -6.26 -17.02
C ILE A 102 -8.11 -6.19 -16.75
N ILE A 103 -8.57 -5.07 -16.21
CA ILE A 103 -9.99 -4.83 -15.96
C ILE A 103 -10.56 -4.07 -17.15
N GLU A 104 -11.69 -4.52 -17.69
CA GLU A 104 -12.40 -3.87 -18.80
C GLU A 104 -13.77 -3.36 -18.34
N ARG A 105 -14.10 -2.10 -18.62
CA ARG A 105 -15.46 -1.55 -18.49
C ARG A 105 -15.76 -0.65 -19.68
N ASN A 106 -16.93 -0.80 -20.29
CA ASN A 106 -17.37 0.01 -21.44
C ASN A 106 -16.36 0.05 -22.60
N LYS A 107 -15.68 -1.07 -22.88
CA LYS A 107 -14.60 -1.20 -23.90
C LYS A 107 -13.31 -0.42 -23.60
N GLU A 108 -13.21 0.21 -22.44
CA GLU A 108 -11.94 0.74 -21.93
C GLU A 108 -11.27 -0.32 -21.07
N LYS A 109 -9.94 -0.41 -21.17
CA LYS A 109 -9.12 -1.29 -20.35
C LYS A 109 -8.28 -0.50 -19.37
N MET A 110 -8.00 -1.09 -18.22
CA MET A 110 -7.08 -0.57 -17.21
C MET A 110 -6.21 -1.70 -16.67
N ALA A 111 -4.91 -1.43 -16.52
CA ALA A 111 -3.97 -2.35 -15.88
C ALA A 111 -3.95 -2.12 -14.36
N VAL A 112 -4.23 -3.15 -13.55
CA VAL A 112 -4.16 -3.08 -12.09
C VAL A 112 -2.91 -3.81 -11.60
N PHE A 113 -2.06 -3.11 -10.88
CA PHE A 113 -0.85 -3.63 -10.27
C PHE A 113 -0.99 -3.69 -8.74
N VAL A 114 -0.39 -4.71 -8.15
CA VAL A 114 -0.28 -4.87 -6.68
C VAL A 114 1.19 -4.82 -6.30
N LEU A 115 1.53 -3.97 -5.34
CA LEU A 115 2.90 -3.70 -4.92
C LEU A 115 3.06 -3.96 -3.41
N ASP A 116 3.97 -4.87 -3.07
CA ASP A 116 4.39 -5.14 -1.69
C ASP A 116 5.65 -4.33 -1.34
N THR A 117 5.66 -3.71 -0.18
CA THR A 117 6.76 -2.82 0.23
C THR A 117 7.48 -3.39 1.45
N GLU A 118 8.78 -3.15 1.53
CA GLU A 118 9.53 -3.36 2.76
C GLU A 118 8.85 -2.62 3.91
N GLY A 119 8.72 -3.30 5.05
CA GLY A 119 8.10 -2.66 6.22
C GLY A 119 9.00 -1.58 6.82
N SER A 120 8.39 -0.50 7.26
CA SER A 120 9.07 0.79 7.39
C SER A 120 9.39 1.22 8.84
N LEU A 121 9.42 0.30 9.80
CA LEU A 121 9.37 0.66 11.23
C LEU A 121 10.36 -0.11 12.14
N ASP A 122 11.45 -0.64 11.58
CA ASP A 122 12.51 -1.33 12.35
C ASP A 122 13.67 -0.38 12.69
N ILE A 123 14.22 -0.52 13.89
CA ILE A 123 15.42 0.16 14.40
C ILE A 123 16.67 -0.20 13.56
N ARG A 124 16.65 -1.34 12.86
CA ARG A 124 17.81 -1.90 12.13
C ARG A 124 17.97 -1.44 10.68
N SER A 125 16.88 -1.00 10.02
CA SER A 125 16.99 -0.45 8.65
C SER A 125 17.40 1.03 8.73
N PRO A 126 18.28 1.53 7.85
CA PRO A 126 18.53 2.96 7.77
C PRO A 126 17.21 3.70 7.56
N ARG A 127 16.84 4.56 8.52
CA ARG A 127 15.54 5.28 8.54
C ARG A 127 15.26 5.99 7.21
N ASP A 128 16.31 6.49 6.56
CA ASP A 128 16.25 7.16 5.26
C ASP A 128 15.75 6.24 4.12
N ILE A 129 16.25 5.01 4.01
CA ILE A 129 15.83 4.07 2.95
C ILE A 129 14.34 3.75 3.08
N CYS A 130 13.92 3.43 4.30
CA CYS A 130 12.53 3.12 4.60
C CYS A 130 11.59 4.29 4.24
N LEU A 131 11.98 5.52 4.60
CA LEU A 131 11.26 6.74 4.30
C LEU A 131 11.15 6.96 2.79
N LYS A 132 12.27 6.82 2.06
CA LYS A 132 12.31 6.93 0.60
C LYS A 132 11.44 5.88 -0.09
N LEU A 133 11.48 4.62 0.35
CA LEU A 133 10.63 3.54 -0.18
C LEU A 133 9.14 3.80 0.09
N SER A 134 8.80 4.28 1.29
CA SER A 134 7.41 4.57 1.67
C SER A 134 6.86 5.77 0.89
N ALA A 135 7.63 6.84 0.79
CA ALA A 135 7.28 8.01 -0.01
C ALA A 135 7.16 7.66 -1.50
N LEU A 136 8.09 6.86 -2.05
CA LEU A 136 7.98 6.35 -3.41
C LEU A 136 6.70 5.54 -3.61
N SER A 137 6.39 4.62 -2.70
CA SER A 137 5.17 3.80 -2.76
C SER A 137 3.91 4.65 -2.73
N MET A 138 3.91 5.71 -1.93
CA MET A 138 2.83 6.69 -1.84
C MET A 138 2.64 7.45 -3.17
N ILE A 139 3.72 8.01 -3.75
CA ILE A 139 3.67 8.71 -5.05
C ILE A 139 3.24 7.77 -6.18
N LEU A 140 3.70 6.51 -6.18
CA LEU A 140 3.36 5.53 -7.21
C LEU A 140 1.91 5.07 -7.09
N SER A 141 1.42 4.87 -5.87
CA SER A 141 0.07 4.35 -5.63
C SER A 141 -1.01 5.25 -6.22
N SER A 142 -2.09 4.64 -6.67
CA SER A 142 -3.39 5.32 -6.79
C SER A 142 -4.37 4.85 -5.70
N TYR A 143 -4.09 3.70 -5.08
CA TYR A 143 -4.74 3.18 -3.89
C TYR A 143 -3.66 2.78 -2.87
N LEU A 144 -3.47 3.58 -1.83
CA LEU A 144 -2.49 3.29 -0.77
C LEU A 144 -3.20 2.71 0.45
N ILE A 145 -2.78 1.52 0.89
CA ILE A 145 -3.19 0.95 2.17
C ILE A 145 -2.09 1.24 3.18
N PHE A 146 -2.41 1.97 4.24
CA PHE A 146 -1.54 2.11 5.40
C PHE A 146 -1.93 1.08 6.45
N ASN A 147 -1.19 -0.03 6.49
CA ASN A 147 -1.47 -1.18 7.36
C ASN A 147 -0.88 -0.95 8.77
N VAL A 148 -1.76 -0.61 9.70
CA VAL A 148 -1.43 -0.17 11.06
C VAL A 148 -1.83 -1.24 12.07
N ASN A 149 -0.97 -1.51 13.05
CA ASN A 149 -1.23 -2.53 14.06
C ASN A 149 -1.90 -1.95 15.31
N SER A 150 -3.08 -2.48 15.65
CA SER A 150 -3.93 -2.17 16.80
C SER A 150 -4.53 -0.77 16.81
N ASN A 151 -3.72 0.27 16.69
CA ASN A 151 -4.15 1.67 16.74
C ASN A 151 -3.09 2.59 16.12
N LEU A 152 -3.52 3.76 15.65
CA LEU A 152 -2.63 4.86 15.27
C LEU A 152 -2.00 5.45 16.53
N LYS A 153 -0.71 5.21 16.74
CA LYS A 153 0.07 5.85 17.81
C LYS A 153 0.81 7.05 17.23
N THR A 154 1.44 7.82 18.10
CA THR A 154 2.32 8.93 17.73
C THR A 154 3.36 8.50 16.69
N THR A 155 3.91 7.29 16.83
CA THR A 155 4.88 6.74 15.88
C THR A 155 4.31 6.63 14.47
N GLU A 156 3.14 6.02 14.28
CA GLU A 156 2.52 5.92 12.95
C GLU A 156 2.22 7.30 12.35
N MET A 157 1.80 8.26 13.17
CA MET A 157 1.56 9.65 12.73
C MET A 157 2.85 10.35 12.32
N ASP A 158 3.94 10.20 13.08
CA ASP A 158 5.26 10.76 12.73
C ASP A 158 5.73 10.27 11.37
N TYR A 159 5.62 8.95 11.15
CA TYR A 159 6.03 8.35 9.89
C TYR A 159 5.13 8.79 8.74
N LEU A 160 3.82 8.82 8.92
CA LEU A 160 2.90 9.27 7.88
C LEU A 160 3.14 10.73 7.51
N GLU A 161 3.40 11.62 8.48
CA GLU A 161 3.76 13.02 8.23
C GLU A 161 5.03 13.12 7.40
N MET A 162 6.09 12.39 7.77
CA MET A 162 7.33 12.36 7.01
C MET A 162 7.13 11.80 5.59
N TYR A 163 6.35 10.72 5.44
CA TYR A 163 6.05 10.14 4.13
C TYR A 163 5.33 11.13 3.22
N LEU A 164 4.32 11.83 3.76
CA LEU A 164 3.56 12.86 3.05
C LEU A 164 4.44 14.03 2.63
N ASP A 165 5.32 14.52 3.52
CA ASP A 165 6.21 15.64 3.21
C ASP A 165 7.14 15.32 2.04
N VAL A 166 7.82 14.17 2.11
CA VAL A 166 8.72 13.70 1.04
C VAL A 166 7.93 13.42 -0.24
N ALA A 167 6.77 12.77 -0.14
CA ALA A 167 5.94 12.47 -1.29
C ALA A 167 5.41 13.74 -1.98
N GLN A 168 5.04 14.77 -1.22
CA GLN A 168 4.62 16.06 -1.77
C GLN A 168 5.77 16.79 -2.44
N TYR A 169 6.95 16.82 -1.82
CA TYR A 169 8.12 17.46 -2.40
C TYR A 169 8.46 16.84 -3.76
N ILE A 170 8.59 15.51 -3.81
CA ILE A 170 9.00 14.80 -5.02
C ILE A 170 7.87 14.81 -6.06
N GLY A 171 6.63 14.52 -5.66
CA GLY A 171 5.49 14.44 -6.58
C GLY A 171 5.29 15.73 -7.36
N ARG A 172 5.48 16.90 -6.73
CA ARG A 172 5.40 18.22 -7.38
C ARG A 172 6.38 18.36 -8.55
N SER A 173 7.60 17.84 -8.43
CA SER A 173 8.63 17.91 -9.47
C SER A 173 8.34 17.02 -10.69
N PHE A 174 7.42 16.06 -10.55
CA PHE A 174 7.13 15.05 -11.57
C PHE A 174 5.66 15.03 -12.01
N ASP A 175 4.92 16.10 -11.71
CA ASP A 175 3.49 16.22 -12.05
C ASP A 175 2.61 15.09 -11.49
N LEU A 176 3.02 14.54 -10.34
CA LEU A 176 2.26 13.54 -9.61
C LEU A 176 1.66 14.13 -8.33
N LEU A 177 0.54 13.55 -7.92
CA LEU A 177 -0.02 13.75 -6.59
C LEU A 177 0.77 12.90 -5.60
N ALA A 178 0.99 13.43 -4.38
CA ALA A 178 1.54 12.63 -3.29
C ALA A 178 0.59 11.47 -2.98
N LEU A 179 -0.71 11.74 -2.94
CA LEU A 179 -1.74 10.77 -2.62
C LEU A 179 -2.98 11.01 -3.49
N GLN A 180 -3.62 9.92 -3.92
CA GLN A 180 -4.96 9.94 -4.56
C GLN A 180 -6.02 9.27 -3.70
N HIS A 181 -5.65 8.19 -3.01
CA HIS A 181 -6.50 7.49 -2.06
C HIS A 181 -5.61 6.87 -0.98
N LEU A 182 -5.96 7.08 0.27
CA LEU A 182 -5.36 6.46 1.45
C LEU A 182 -6.45 5.71 2.19
N ASP A 183 -6.22 4.44 2.44
CA ASP A 183 -7.04 3.65 3.34
C ASP A 183 -6.21 3.22 4.54
N ILE A 184 -6.64 3.65 5.72
CA ILE A 184 -6.00 3.32 6.98
C ILE A 184 -6.62 2.04 7.50
N LEU A 185 -5.88 0.95 7.33
CA LEU A 185 -6.32 -0.36 7.73
C LEU A 185 -5.77 -0.68 9.13
N ILE A 186 -6.62 -0.54 10.14
CA ILE A 186 -6.29 -0.91 11.52
C ILE A 186 -6.47 -2.42 11.70
N ARG A 187 -5.37 -3.10 11.98
CA ARG A 187 -5.30 -4.56 12.24
C ARG A 187 -5.41 -4.85 13.72
N ASP A 188 -5.80 -6.07 14.09
CA ASP A 188 -5.91 -6.47 15.50
C ASP A 188 -6.75 -5.49 16.35
N TRP A 189 -7.80 -4.96 15.74
CA TRP A 189 -8.74 -4.08 16.40
C TRP A 189 -9.39 -4.81 17.58
N GLN A 190 -9.36 -4.18 18.76
CA GLN A 190 -9.73 -4.85 20.01
C GLN A 190 -11.24 -4.99 20.19
N ASP A 191 -12.02 -4.05 19.63
CA ASP A 191 -13.47 -4.06 19.73
C ASP A 191 -14.10 -4.70 18.48
N PHE A 192 -13.99 -6.03 18.41
CA PHE A 192 -14.46 -6.81 17.25
C PHE A 192 -15.96 -6.64 16.93
N LYS A 193 -16.76 -6.13 17.89
CA LYS A 193 -18.19 -5.86 17.68
C LYS A 193 -18.44 -4.56 16.92
N ASN A 194 -17.55 -3.58 17.08
CA ASN A 194 -17.65 -2.25 16.48
C ASN A 194 -16.54 -2.08 15.42
N CYS A 195 -16.71 -2.78 14.30
CA CYS A 195 -15.80 -2.78 13.15
C CYS A 195 -16.44 -2.20 11.87
N GLY A 196 -17.61 -1.56 11.99
CA GLY A 196 -18.34 -1.00 10.86
C GLY A 196 -17.65 0.24 10.28
N LYS A 197 -18.17 0.70 9.13
CA LYS A 197 -17.66 1.90 8.45
C LYS A 197 -17.82 3.15 9.32
N GLU A 198 -18.92 3.24 10.06
CA GLU A 198 -19.21 4.32 10.99
C GLU A 198 -18.25 4.31 12.18
N ASP A 199 -17.92 3.13 12.72
CA ASP A 199 -16.95 2.98 13.80
C ASP A 199 -15.54 3.41 13.35
N ALA A 200 -15.14 2.96 12.16
CA ALA A 200 -13.85 3.33 11.55
C ALA A 200 -13.72 4.85 11.33
N ARG A 201 -14.81 5.49 10.87
CA ARG A 201 -14.88 6.95 10.70
C ARG A 201 -14.82 7.69 12.04
N ALA A 202 -15.57 7.23 13.04
CA ALA A 202 -15.55 7.81 14.37
C ALA A 202 -14.14 7.73 15.00
N TYR A 203 -13.48 6.58 14.82
CA TYR A 203 -12.10 6.37 15.28
C TYR A 203 -11.12 7.36 14.65
N ILE A 204 -11.05 7.45 13.31
CA ILE A 204 -10.15 8.41 12.64
C ILE A 204 -10.48 9.84 13.00
N PHE A 205 -11.77 10.20 13.07
CA PHE A 205 -12.16 11.54 13.48
C PHE A 205 -11.58 11.86 14.87
N GLN A 206 -11.75 10.95 15.84
CA GLN A 206 -11.22 11.14 17.19
C GLN A 206 -9.69 11.24 17.20
N GLU A 207 -8.97 10.39 16.49
CA GLU A 207 -7.50 10.46 16.41
C GLU A 207 -7.04 11.77 15.74
N THR A 208 -7.75 12.23 14.71
CA THR A 208 -7.42 13.47 13.99
C THR A 208 -7.67 14.71 14.85
N GLU A 209 -8.71 14.71 15.70
CA GLU A 209 -8.97 15.79 16.65
C GLU A 209 -7.89 15.91 17.74
N LYS A 210 -7.30 14.79 18.18
CA LYS A 210 -6.16 14.81 19.11
C LYS A 210 -4.94 15.54 18.53
N LEU A 211 -4.79 15.56 17.21
CA LEU A 211 -3.68 16.23 16.52
C LEU A 211 -3.84 17.75 16.42
N LEU A 212 -5.04 18.30 16.67
CA LEU A 212 -5.32 19.74 16.49
C LEU A 212 -4.49 20.67 17.38
N ASN A 213 -3.99 20.16 18.50
CA ASN A 213 -3.28 20.96 19.47
C ASN A 213 -1.77 21.12 19.15
N GLY A 214 -1.25 20.46 18.10
CA GLY A 214 0.16 20.50 17.73
C GLY A 214 0.40 20.87 16.27
N SER A 215 1.35 21.77 16.01
CA SER A 215 1.75 22.16 14.64
C SER A 215 2.52 21.08 13.88
N SER A 216 2.94 20.01 14.56
CA SER A 216 3.84 18.97 14.04
C SER A 216 3.20 17.95 13.10
N TYR A 217 1.86 17.90 12.98
CA TYR A 217 1.13 16.89 12.18
C TYR A 217 0.19 17.51 11.16
N ARG A 218 0.60 18.64 10.55
CA ARG A 218 -0.29 19.40 9.67
C ARG A 218 -0.72 18.58 8.46
N LEU A 219 0.22 17.89 7.78
CA LEU A 219 -0.07 17.16 6.55
C LEU A 219 -0.98 15.96 6.81
N VAL A 220 -0.71 15.20 7.88
CA VAL A 220 -1.54 14.10 8.33
C VAL A 220 -2.94 14.62 8.67
N SER A 221 -3.04 15.66 9.51
CA SER A 221 -4.34 16.20 9.94
C SER A 221 -5.19 16.68 8.75
N GLU A 222 -4.59 17.38 7.78
CA GLU A 222 -5.25 17.78 6.54
C GLU A 222 -5.69 16.57 5.70
N THR A 223 -4.85 15.54 5.61
CA THR A 223 -5.14 14.33 4.84
C THR A 223 -6.28 13.52 5.45
N LEU A 224 -6.25 13.29 6.77
CA LEU A 224 -7.24 12.48 7.48
C LEU A 224 -8.64 13.11 7.54
N ARG A 225 -8.73 14.45 7.50
CA ARG A 225 -10.01 15.17 7.35
C ARG A 225 -10.49 15.25 5.90
N GLY A 226 -9.57 15.07 4.96
CA GLY A 226 -9.84 15.23 3.54
C GLY A 226 -10.62 14.06 2.95
N PRO A 227 -11.16 14.23 1.73
CA PRO A 227 -11.93 13.18 1.04
C PRO A 227 -11.04 12.05 0.48
N LEU A 228 -9.72 12.14 0.66
CA LEU A 228 -8.77 11.17 0.13
C LEU A 228 -8.49 10.04 1.12
N ALA A 229 -8.91 10.17 2.38
CA ALA A 229 -8.62 9.22 3.44
C ALA A 229 -9.90 8.47 3.86
N ASP A 230 -9.82 7.14 3.79
CA ASP A 230 -10.77 6.21 4.38
C ASP A 230 -10.10 5.43 5.53
N CYS A 231 -10.92 4.71 6.30
CA CYS A 231 -10.46 3.84 7.37
C CYS A 231 -11.28 2.58 7.42
N SER A 232 -10.59 1.49 7.73
CA SER A 232 -11.16 0.16 7.85
C SER A 232 -10.61 -0.52 9.10
N LEU A 233 -11.48 -1.20 9.85
CA LEU A 233 -11.11 -1.91 11.08
C LEU A 233 -11.18 -3.41 10.83
N LEU A 234 -10.10 -4.12 11.11
CA LEU A 234 -10.05 -5.57 11.08
C LEU A 234 -9.69 -6.12 12.47
N PRO A 235 -10.48 -7.04 13.03
CA PRO A 235 -10.16 -7.67 14.30
C PRO A 235 -8.94 -8.58 14.17
N ASN A 236 -8.55 -9.20 15.28
CA ASN A 236 -7.49 -10.21 15.24
C ASN A 236 -7.94 -11.43 14.42
N PRO A 237 -7.08 -11.99 13.56
CA PRO A 237 -7.44 -13.14 12.72
C PRO A 237 -7.59 -14.48 13.47
N GLY A 238 -7.23 -14.51 14.75
CA GLY A 238 -7.23 -15.72 15.56
C GLY A 238 -5.89 -16.44 15.58
N ARG A 239 -5.86 -17.52 16.36
CA ARG A 239 -4.64 -18.30 16.58
C ARG A 239 -4.37 -19.33 15.48
N GLY A 240 -5.37 -19.66 14.65
CA GLY A 240 -5.23 -20.66 13.58
C GLY A 240 -4.15 -20.30 12.55
N LEU A 241 -3.91 -19.00 12.34
CA LEU A 241 -2.82 -18.54 11.47
C LEU A 241 -1.41 -18.70 12.09
N LEU A 242 -1.28 -18.83 13.42
CA LEU A 242 0.03 -18.73 14.08
C LEU A 242 0.89 -20.01 14.00
N VAL A 243 0.31 -21.18 13.69
CA VAL A 243 0.99 -22.48 13.74
C VAL A 243 0.79 -23.22 12.42
N ASP A 244 1.87 -23.43 11.65
CA ASP A 244 1.90 -24.22 10.40
C ASP A 244 0.81 -23.90 9.37
N SER A 245 0.25 -22.69 9.44
CA SER A 245 -0.81 -22.24 8.54
C SER A 245 -0.30 -22.00 7.13
N GLN A 246 -1.10 -22.44 6.15
CA GLN A 246 -0.94 -22.09 4.75
C GLN A 246 -1.80 -20.87 4.36
N GLY A 247 -2.31 -20.15 5.36
CA GLY A 247 -3.06 -18.91 5.19
C GLY A 247 -4.45 -19.16 4.64
N LYS A 248 -5.07 -20.28 4.99
CA LYS A 248 -6.38 -20.67 4.48
C LYS A 248 -7.47 -19.83 5.14
N LEU A 249 -8.63 -19.73 4.49
CA LEU A 249 -9.78 -19.07 5.11
C LEU A 249 -10.30 -19.85 6.32
N SER A 250 -10.21 -21.19 6.28
CA SER A 250 -10.53 -22.07 7.40
C SER A 250 -9.60 -21.93 8.62
N ASP A 251 -8.43 -21.30 8.47
CA ASP A 251 -7.51 -21.02 9.56
C ASP A 251 -7.88 -19.76 10.37
N MET A 252 -8.93 -19.04 9.97
CA MET A 252 -9.30 -17.72 10.52
C MET A 252 -10.55 -17.80 11.39
N GLU A 253 -10.63 -16.91 12.38
CA GLU A 253 -11.88 -16.65 13.08
C GLU A 253 -12.94 -16.09 12.12
N GLU A 254 -14.19 -16.49 12.32
CA GLU A 254 -15.30 -16.19 11.41
C GLU A 254 -15.51 -14.67 11.21
N ASP A 255 -15.48 -13.91 12.31
CA ASP A 255 -15.65 -12.44 12.28
C ASP A 255 -14.56 -11.77 11.44
N PHE A 256 -13.29 -12.20 11.60
CA PHE A 256 -12.19 -11.69 10.80
C PHE A 256 -12.36 -12.04 9.33
N ARG A 257 -12.70 -13.30 9.02
CA ARG A 257 -12.92 -13.77 7.64
C ARG A 257 -14.00 -12.95 6.94
N ASN A 258 -15.11 -12.70 7.61
CA ASN A 258 -16.25 -11.96 7.06
C ASN A 258 -15.89 -10.49 6.80
N LEU A 259 -15.19 -9.84 7.74
CA LEU A 259 -14.76 -8.45 7.59
C LEU A 259 -13.65 -8.30 6.55
N LEU A 260 -12.69 -9.23 6.49
CA LEU A 260 -11.67 -9.28 5.44
C LEU A 260 -12.30 -9.44 4.05
N THR A 261 -13.28 -10.33 3.92
CA THR A 261 -14.04 -10.53 2.67
C THR A 261 -14.74 -9.24 2.25
N THR A 262 -15.46 -8.61 3.16
CA THR A 262 -16.17 -7.34 2.91
C THR A 262 -15.20 -6.25 2.48
N TYR A 263 -14.07 -6.13 3.18
CA TYR A 263 -13.02 -5.16 2.89
C TYR A 263 -12.47 -5.32 1.48
N ILE A 264 -12.01 -6.53 1.13
CA ILE A 264 -11.39 -6.81 -0.16
C ILE A 264 -12.41 -6.68 -1.30
N PHE A 265 -13.65 -7.11 -1.09
CA PHE A 265 -14.69 -7.00 -2.12
C PHE A 265 -15.03 -5.54 -2.40
N THR A 266 -15.09 -4.70 -1.38
CA THR A 266 -15.30 -3.26 -1.53
C THR A 266 -14.14 -2.64 -2.32
N LEU A 267 -12.89 -2.90 -1.90
CA LEU A 267 -11.70 -2.39 -2.58
C LEU A 267 -11.65 -2.79 -4.06
N VAL A 268 -11.84 -4.08 -4.35
CA VAL A 268 -11.72 -4.61 -5.71
C VAL A 268 -12.90 -4.18 -6.58
N GLY A 269 -14.12 -4.17 -6.04
CA GLY A 269 -15.32 -3.72 -6.75
C GLY A 269 -15.25 -2.27 -7.23
N ASP A 270 -14.62 -1.40 -6.43
CA ASP A 270 -14.45 0.02 -6.73
C ASP A 270 -13.13 0.36 -7.44
N ILE A 271 -12.26 -0.63 -7.71
CA ILE A 271 -10.90 -0.40 -8.20
C ILE A 271 -10.82 0.42 -9.50
N TRP A 272 -11.88 0.34 -10.33
CA TRP A 272 -11.99 1.12 -11.56
C TRP A 272 -11.96 2.64 -11.35
N LEU A 273 -12.41 3.10 -10.18
CA LEU A 273 -12.44 4.52 -9.81
C LEU A 273 -11.05 5.02 -9.38
N HIS A 274 -10.12 4.12 -9.08
CA HIS A 274 -8.79 4.43 -8.56
C HIS A 274 -7.71 4.42 -9.65
N LYS A 275 -8.03 4.89 -10.86
CA LYS A 275 -7.04 5.14 -11.91
C LYS A 275 -6.00 6.15 -11.43
N LYS A 276 -4.72 5.89 -11.72
CA LYS A 276 -3.63 6.83 -11.47
C LYS A 276 -3.81 8.05 -12.36
N THR A 277 -3.71 9.24 -11.76
CA THR A 277 -3.79 10.50 -12.48
C THR A 277 -2.60 11.41 -12.19
N ASN A 278 -2.29 12.30 -13.13
CA ASN A 278 -1.42 13.44 -12.88
C ASN A 278 -2.15 14.51 -12.06
N ARG A 279 -1.50 15.67 -11.86
CA ARG A 279 -2.08 16.78 -11.08
C ARG A 279 -3.27 17.46 -11.79
N GLN A 280 -3.39 17.29 -13.10
CA GLN A 280 -4.47 17.81 -13.96
C GLN A 280 -5.65 16.82 -14.05
N ARG A 281 -5.59 15.69 -13.32
CA ARG A 281 -6.61 14.62 -13.30
C ARG A 281 -6.73 13.85 -14.62
N GLU A 282 -5.69 13.85 -15.43
CA GLU A 282 -5.59 13.02 -16.62
C GLU A 282 -5.03 11.65 -16.24
N ASN A 283 -5.55 10.59 -16.87
CA ASN A 283 -5.07 9.23 -16.59
C ASN A 283 -3.60 9.09 -17.02
N VAL A 284 -2.79 8.55 -16.12
CA VAL A 284 -1.40 8.16 -16.42
C VAL A 284 -1.41 6.76 -17.03
N THR A 285 -0.68 6.58 -18.13
CA THR A 285 -0.48 5.26 -18.75
C THR A 285 0.74 4.53 -18.19
N CYS A 286 0.84 3.22 -18.40
CA CYS A 286 2.01 2.44 -17.99
C CYS A 286 3.32 3.02 -18.54
N ALA A 287 3.38 3.37 -19.84
CA ALA A 287 4.56 3.96 -20.45
C ALA A 287 4.92 5.34 -19.87
N GLN A 288 3.93 6.17 -19.53
CA GLN A 288 4.15 7.45 -18.88
C GLN A 288 4.69 7.26 -17.46
N LEU A 289 4.10 6.34 -16.68
CA LEU A 289 4.57 6.06 -15.33
C LEU A 289 6.02 5.58 -15.33
N VAL A 290 6.43 4.71 -16.25
CA VAL A 290 7.81 4.23 -16.35
C VAL A 290 8.80 5.38 -16.53
N LYS A 291 8.49 6.34 -17.39
CA LYS A 291 9.34 7.53 -17.60
C LYS A 291 9.48 8.34 -16.31
N ILE A 292 8.40 8.45 -15.53
CA ILE A 292 8.41 9.17 -14.26
C ILE A 292 9.18 8.40 -13.19
N LEU A 293 8.91 7.10 -13.04
CA LEU A 293 9.51 6.22 -12.04
C LEU A 293 11.05 6.24 -12.12
N LYS A 294 11.62 6.14 -13.33
CA LYS A 294 13.07 6.25 -13.55
C LYS A 294 13.64 7.56 -12.99
N ARG A 295 12.97 8.67 -13.26
CA ARG A 295 13.43 9.99 -12.82
C ARG A 295 13.26 10.19 -11.32
N VAL A 296 12.17 9.69 -10.74
CA VAL A 296 11.90 9.75 -9.30
C VAL A 296 12.96 8.96 -8.52
N VAL A 297 13.26 7.73 -8.94
CA VAL A 297 14.29 6.91 -8.28
C VAL A 297 15.65 7.60 -8.32
N ASN A 298 16.05 8.16 -9.47
CA ASN A 298 17.30 8.92 -9.58
C ASN A 298 17.37 10.14 -8.65
N VAL A 299 16.26 10.87 -8.49
CA VAL A 299 16.21 12.00 -7.53
C VAL A 299 16.35 11.49 -6.09
N LEU A 300 15.62 10.43 -5.73
CA LEU A 300 15.68 9.82 -4.40
C LEU A 300 17.08 9.28 -4.03
N GLN A 301 17.85 8.79 -5.01
CA GLN A 301 19.26 8.41 -4.82
C GLN A 301 20.11 9.64 -4.46
N SER A 302 20.02 10.69 -5.29
CA SER A 302 20.87 11.87 -5.21
C SER A 302 20.57 12.81 -4.04
N ALA A 303 19.38 12.68 -3.43
CA ALA A 303 18.91 13.63 -2.44
C ALA A 303 19.59 13.40 -1.07
N PRO A 304 20.38 14.38 -0.58
CA PRO A 304 21.01 14.34 0.73
C PRO A 304 19.96 14.76 1.78
N TYR A 305 18.88 13.99 1.92
CA TYR A 305 17.92 14.27 2.99
C TYR A 305 18.48 13.79 4.33
N SER A 306 19.11 14.71 5.06
CA SER A 306 19.29 14.60 6.50
C SER A 306 17.93 14.82 7.17
N PHE A 307 17.13 13.76 7.33
CA PHE A 307 15.92 13.83 8.14
C PHE A 307 16.29 13.87 9.63
N ALA A 308 16.65 15.06 10.13
CA ALA A 308 16.28 15.37 11.50
C ALA A 308 14.74 15.38 11.50
N SER A 309 14.12 14.58 12.37
CA SER A 309 12.67 14.64 12.56
C SER A 309 12.28 16.12 12.73
N PRO A 310 11.13 16.61 12.20
CA PRO A 310 10.60 17.92 12.56
C PRO A 310 10.53 18.14 14.09
N LEU A 311 10.50 17.05 14.87
CA LEU A 311 10.53 17.04 16.34
C LEU A 311 11.93 17.17 16.98
N GLN A 312 13.03 17.06 16.22
CA GLN A 312 14.38 17.33 16.73
C GLN A 312 14.73 18.83 16.68
N VAL A 313 13.92 19.64 15.99
CA VAL A 313 14.13 21.10 15.88
C VAL A 313 13.33 21.87 16.95
N SER A 314 12.61 21.16 17.82
CA SER A 314 11.86 21.71 18.95
C SER A 314 12.48 21.27 20.29
N ILE A 315 13.69 21.76 20.57
CA ILE A 315 14.26 21.87 21.92
C ILE A 315 14.78 23.30 22.08
#